data_AF-A0A0P7U007-F1
#
_entry.id   AF-A0A0P7U007-F1
#
_cell.length_a   1.000
_cell.length_b   1.000
_cell.length_c   1.000
_cell.angle_alpha   90.00
_cell.angle_beta   90.00
_cell.angle_gamma   90.00
#
_symmetry.space_group_name_H-M   'P 1'
#
loop_
_entity.id
_entity.type
_entity.pdbx_description
1 polymer ?
#
loop_
_entity_poly.entity_id
_entity_poly.type
_entity_poly.pdbx_seq_one_letter_code
_entity_poly.pdbx_strand_id
1 'polypeptide(L)'
;MGDHNTRRIVVMMASLFVYLAALVFSMLAGSGVIDVLFLQGIRRVSEKYDTDVTPVGWTFSIWGLIYSWLSCAMVYLLAGLCRRILAVGAIFSVLVASTGYLVIFFSCHGLKVYGAWLYRYHRLDLWLIRVLVQNGVALYATWTSSIVFLNLAVVLVHQVGVSPSDATTLCLALLMIATLAW
;
A
#
# COMPACT_ATOMS: atom_id res chain seq x y z
N MET A 1 -19.70 7.77 -26.94
CA MET A 1 -18.40 7.12 -26.66
C MET A 1 -17.49 8.22 -26.14
N GLY A 2 -17.30 8.30 -24.82
CA GLY A 2 -16.56 9.41 -24.20
C GLY A 2 -15.07 9.26 -24.48
N ASP A 3 -14.40 10.36 -24.83
CA ASP A 3 -12.96 10.43 -25.08
C ASP A 3 -12.16 9.72 -23.98
N HIS A 4 -11.72 8.49 -24.25
CA HIS A 4 -10.76 7.82 -23.40
C HIS A 4 -9.42 8.49 -23.63
N ASN A 5 -8.93 9.21 -22.63
CA ASN A 5 -7.61 9.83 -22.67
C ASN A 5 -6.54 8.77 -22.99
N THR A 6 -6.02 8.77 -24.22
CA THR A 6 -5.09 7.78 -24.75
C THR A 6 -3.87 7.62 -23.85
N ARG A 7 -3.39 8.71 -23.24
CA ARG A 7 -2.27 8.69 -22.29
C ARG A 7 -2.57 7.80 -21.08
N ARG A 8 -3.79 7.85 -20.56
CA ARG A 8 -4.23 7.04 -19.42
C ARG A 8 -4.25 5.55 -19.79
N ILE A 9 -4.76 5.22 -20.98
CA ILE A 9 -4.78 3.83 -21.48
C ILE A 9 -3.35 3.30 -21.62
N VAL A 10 -2.46 4.06 -22.27
CA VAL A 10 -1.06 3.66 -22.48
C VAL A 10 -0.37 3.38 -21.15
N VAL A 11 -0.53 4.24 -20.14
CA VAL A 11 0.06 4.04 -18.81
C VAL A 11 -0.51 2.81 -18.11
N MET A 12 -1.82 2.53 -18.24
CA MET A 12 -2.44 1.34 -17.67
C MET A 12 -1.93 0.05 -18.34
N MET A 13 -1.83 0.03 -19.67
CA MET A 13 -1.33 -1.12 -20.42
C MET A 13 0.15 -1.37 -20.16
N ALA A 14 0.96 -0.31 -20.08
CA ALA A 14 2.36 -0.42 -19.69
C ALA A 14 2.51 -0.99 -18.27
N SER A 15 1.73 -0.47 -17.31
CA SER A 15 1.71 -0.99 -15.93
C SER A 15 1.34 -2.48 -15.87
N LEU A 16 0.33 -2.89 -16.64
CA LEU A 16 -0.08 -4.30 -16.74
C LEU A 16 1.05 -5.16 -17.31
N PHE A 17 1.70 -4.72 -18.38
CA PHE A 17 2.80 -5.45 -18.99
C PHE A 17 3.98 -5.62 -18.02
N VAL A 18 4.40 -4.53 -17.36
CA VAL A 18 5.49 -4.59 -16.36
C VAL A 18 5.12 -5.52 -15.21
N TYR A 19 3.87 -5.45 -14.73
CA TYR A 19 3.40 -6.34 -13.66
C TYR A 19 3.44 -7.81 -14.08
N LEU A 20 2.94 -8.16 -15.27
CA LEU A 20 2.95 -9.53 -15.77
C LEU A 20 4.39 -10.05 -15.98
N ALA A 21 5.27 -9.22 -16.53
CA ALA A 21 6.68 -9.57 -16.70
C ALA A 21 7.35 -9.83 -15.34
N ALA A 22 7.12 -8.97 -14.35
CA ALA A 22 7.64 -9.14 -12.99
C ALA A 22 7.06 -10.39 -12.29
N LEU A 23 5.76 -10.67 -12.48
CA LEU A 23 5.10 -11.85 -11.93
C LEU A 23 5.69 -13.13 -12.51
N VAL A 24 5.85 -13.21 -13.84
CA VAL A 24 6.47 -14.35 -14.52
C VAL A 24 7.90 -14.54 -14.04
N PHE A 25 8.70 -13.47 -14.02
CA PHE A 25 10.08 -13.54 -13.52
C PHE A 25 10.15 -14.04 -12.08
N SER A 26 9.24 -13.57 -11.23
CA SER A 26 9.16 -13.98 -9.83
C SER A 26 8.76 -15.45 -9.66
N MET A 27 7.85 -15.95 -10.49
CA MET A 27 7.47 -17.37 -10.51
C MET A 27 8.60 -18.27 -11.00
N LEU A 28 9.33 -17.84 -12.04
CA LEU A 28 10.50 -18.56 -12.55
C LEU A 28 11.62 -18.60 -11.50
N ALA A 29 11.88 -17.49 -10.83
CA ALA A 29 12.84 -17.42 -9.72
C ALA A 29 12.43 -18.31 -8.54
N GLY A 30 11.15 -18.30 -8.17
CA GLY A 30 10.63 -19.12 -7.08
C GLY A 30 10.70 -20.62 -7.35
N SER A 31 10.42 -21.04 -8.59
CA SER A 31 10.41 -22.44 -9.00
C SER A 31 11.81 -23.00 -9.28
N GLY A 32 12.74 -22.17 -9.74
CA GLY A 32 14.09 -22.61 -10.13
C GLY A 32 14.09 -23.55 -11.33
N VAL A 33 13.12 -23.40 -12.25
CA VAL A 33 12.97 -24.27 -13.43
C VAL A 33 13.99 -23.96 -14.53
N ILE A 34 14.49 -22.73 -14.58
CA ILE A 34 15.48 -22.31 -15.58
C ILE A 34 16.87 -22.47 -14.97
N ASP A 35 17.49 -23.63 -15.11
CA ASP A 35 18.79 -23.95 -14.50
C ASP A 35 19.90 -22.92 -14.84
N VAL A 36 19.87 -22.35 -16.05
CA VAL A 36 20.87 -21.35 -16.49
C VAL A 36 20.72 -20.00 -15.76
N LEU A 37 19.50 -19.62 -15.35
CA LEU A 37 19.19 -18.32 -14.77
C LEU A 37 18.93 -18.39 -13.26
N PHE A 38 18.32 -19.48 -12.81
CA PHE A 38 17.95 -19.78 -11.43
C PHE A 38 18.34 -21.22 -11.11
N LEU A 39 19.60 -21.44 -10.75
CA LEU A 39 20.17 -22.76 -10.43
C LEU A 39 19.32 -23.56 -9.42
N GLN A 40 18.66 -22.87 -8.49
CA GLN A 40 17.76 -23.45 -7.48
C GLN A 40 16.65 -22.45 -7.15
N GLY A 41 15.46 -22.95 -6.81
CA GLY A 41 14.35 -22.10 -6.38
C GLY A 41 14.63 -21.42 -5.03
N ILE A 42 14.12 -20.19 -4.86
CA ILE A 42 14.35 -19.34 -3.67
C ILE A 42 14.10 -20.07 -2.34
N ARG A 43 13.03 -20.87 -2.27
CA ARG A 43 12.68 -21.65 -1.08
C ARG A 43 13.73 -22.72 -0.76
N ARG A 44 14.23 -23.44 -1.78
CA ARG A 44 15.22 -24.51 -1.59
C ARG A 44 16.57 -23.96 -1.12
N VAL A 45 16.96 -22.80 -1.64
CA VAL A 45 18.17 -22.10 -1.17
C VAL A 45 18.02 -21.70 0.29
N SER A 46 16.86 -21.16 0.67
CA SER A 46 16.58 -20.76 2.04
C SER A 46 16.57 -21.94 3.02
N GLU A 47 15.97 -23.07 2.63
CA GLU A 47 15.96 -24.31 3.44
C GLU A 47 17.35 -24.96 3.55
N LYS A 48 18.19 -24.84 2.51
CA LYS A 48 19.55 -25.40 2.49
C LYS A 48 20.55 -24.57 3.30
N TYR A 49 20.44 -23.26 3.24
CA TYR A 49 21.31 -22.31 3.94
C TYR A 49 20.51 -21.59 5.03
N ASP A 50 20.04 -22.37 6.00
CA ASP A 50 19.30 -21.82 7.14
C ASP A 50 20.24 -20.98 8.02
N THR A 51 19.76 -19.81 8.40
CA THR A 51 20.51 -18.82 9.21
C THR A 51 19.55 -18.21 10.21
N ASP A 52 20.06 -17.54 11.25
CA ASP A 52 19.22 -16.87 12.25
C ASP A 52 18.24 -15.83 11.68
N VAL A 53 18.45 -15.38 10.44
CA VAL A 53 17.55 -14.44 9.72
C VAL A 53 16.62 -15.12 8.72
N THR A 54 16.81 -16.42 8.44
CA THR A 54 15.96 -17.17 7.51
C THR A 54 14.61 -17.43 8.19
N PRO A 55 13.49 -16.93 7.63
CA PRO A 55 12.20 -17.12 8.24
C PRO A 55 11.69 -18.55 8.02
N VAL A 56 10.87 -19.01 8.96
CA VAL A 56 10.21 -20.32 8.88
C VAL A 56 9.34 -20.43 7.61
N GLY A 57 9.25 -21.64 7.04
CA GLY A 57 8.76 -21.86 5.68
C GLY A 57 7.39 -21.24 5.33
N TRP A 58 6.46 -21.14 6.28
CA TRP A 58 5.15 -20.55 6.03
C TRP A 58 5.20 -19.04 5.76
N THR A 59 6.23 -18.33 6.26
CA THR A 59 6.40 -16.89 6.08
C THR A 59 6.60 -16.52 4.60
N PHE A 60 7.12 -17.43 3.78
CA PHE A 60 7.23 -17.24 2.33
C PHE A 60 5.86 -17.11 1.61
N SER A 61 4.75 -17.44 2.29
CA SER A 61 3.39 -17.19 1.76
C SER A 61 3.10 -15.70 1.55
N ILE A 62 3.90 -14.79 2.13
CA ILE A 62 3.79 -13.34 1.94
C ILE A 62 3.84 -12.93 0.46
N TRP A 63 4.62 -13.66 -0.36
CA TRP A 63 4.69 -13.41 -1.80
C TRP A 63 3.34 -13.62 -2.48
N GLY A 64 2.62 -14.68 -2.12
CA GLY A 64 1.28 -14.95 -2.63
C GLY A 64 0.29 -13.84 -2.26
N LEU A 65 0.37 -13.31 -1.03
CA LEU A 65 -0.45 -12.18 -0.61
C LEU A 65 -0.13 -10.91 -1.40
N ILE A 66 1.16 -10.59 -1.59
CA ILE A 66 1.60 -9.42 -2.36
C ILE A 66 1.09 -9.51 -3.80
N TYR A 67 1.29 -10.64 -4.48
CA TYR A 67 0.83 -10.82 -5.86
C TYR A 67 -0.68 -10.83 -5.97
N SER A 68 -1.40 -11.42 -5.01
CA SER A 68 -2.87 -11.37 -4.99
C SER A 68 -3.35 -9.93 -4.87
N TRP A 69 -2.74 -9.14 -3.97
CA TRP A 69 -3.08 -7.74 -3.77
C TRP A 69 -2.79 -6.87 -5.00
N LEU A 70 -1.63 -7.04 -5.62
CA LEU A 70 -1.27 -6.35 -6.86
C LEU A 70 -2.19 -6.74 -8.03
N SER A 71 -2.61 -8.01 -8.09
CA SER A 71 -3.59 -8.47 -9.08
C SER A 71 -4.94 -7.77 -8.88
N CYS A 72 -5.44 -7.67 -7.64
CA CYS A 72 -6.64 -6.91 -7.32
C CYS A 72 -6.52 -5.44 -7.75
N ALA A 73 -5.36 -4.81 -7.52
CA ALA A 73 -5.12 -3.43 -7.95
C ALA A 73 -5.14 -3.30 -9.48
N MET A 74 -4.56 -4.24 -10.23
CA MET A 74 -4.63 -4.24 -11.70
C MET A 74 -6.06 -4.43 -12.21
N VAL A 75 -6.82 -5.35 -11.63
CA VAL A 75 -8.24 -5.53 -11.97
C VAL A 75 -9.03 -4.26 -11.70
N TYR A 76 -8.80 -3.58 -10.58
CA TYR A 76 -9.44 -2.31 -10.26
C TYR A 76 -9.12 -1.22 -11.31
N LEU A 77 -7.84 -1.08 -11.70
CA LEU A 77 -7.42 -0.10 -12.70
C LEU A 77 -8.06 -0.37 -14.08
N LEU A 78 -8.11 -1.64 -14.50
CA LEU A 78 -8.71 -2.06 -15.76
C LEU A 78 -10.23 -1.93 -15.75
N ALA A 79 -10.90 -2.28 -14.64
CA ALA A 79 -12.33 -2.06 -14.47
C ALA A 79 -12.70 -0.56 -14.59
N GLY A 80 -11.79 0.32 -14.18
CA GLY A 80 -11.88 1.77 -14.36
C GLY A 80 -11.96 2.26 -15.81
N LEU A 81 -11.57 1.44 -16.80
CA LEU A 81 -11.71 1.75 -18.24
C LEU A 81 -13.14 1.55 -18.73
N CYS A 82 -13.82 0.53 -18.20
CA CYS A 82 -15.19 0.18 -18.59
C CYS A 82 -16.24 0.90 -17.74
N ARG A 83 -15.93 1.25 -16.49
CA ARG A 83 -16.87 1.88 -15.56
C ARG A 83 -16.17 2.89 -14.66
N ARG A 84 -16.70 4.11 -14.54
CA ARG A 84 -16.23 5.11 -13.56
C ARG A 84 -16.68 4.71 -12.15
N ILE A 85 -15.90 3.87 -11.47
CA ILE A 85 -16.20 3.44 -10.09
C ILE A 85 -15.55 4.39 -9.07
N LEU A 86 -15.93 5.67 -9.11
CA LEU A 86 -15.31 6.73 -8.28
C LEU A 86 -15.48 6.47 -6.77
N ALA A 87 -16.67 6.00 -6.35
CA ALA A 87 -16.97 5.70 -4.95
C ALA A 87 -16.10 4.56 -4.36
N VAL A 88 -15.78 3.52 -5.15
CA VAL A 88 -14.93 2.42 -4.67
C VAL A 88 -13.50 2.90 -4.44
N GLY A 89 -12.99 3.78 -5.31
CA GLY A 89 -11.68 4.42 -5.10
C GLY A 89 -11.62 5.26 -3.82
N ALA A 90 -12.70 5.99 -3.53
CA ALA A 90 -12.82 6.76 -2.30
C ALA A 90 -12.83 5.84 -1.05
N ILE A 91 -13.64 4.78 -1.06
CA ILE A 91 -13.70 3.78 0.03
C ILE A 91 -12.33 3.12 0.24
N PHE A 92 -11.68 2.70 -0.85
CA PHE A 92 -10.36 2.07 -0.77
C PHE A 92 -9.32 3.02 -0.16
N SER A 93 -9.37 4.30 -0.49
CA SER A 93 -8.47 5.30 0.09
C SER A 93 -8.68 5.46 1.59
N VAL A 94 -9.93 5.39 2.07
CA VAL A 94 -10.25 5.42 3.51
C VAL A 94 -9.65 4.22 4.22
N LEU A 95 -9.78 3.03 3.63
CA LEU A 95 -9.18 1.82 4.19
C LEU A 95 -7.65 1.93 4.30
N VAL A 96 -6.98 2.45 3.27
CA VAL A 96 -5.51 2.64 3.29
C VAL A 96 -5.09 3.67 4.34
N ALA A 97 -5.82 4.78 4.49
CA ALA A 97 -5.53 5.74 5.54
C ALA A 97 -5.72 5.12 6.94
N SER A 98 -6.80 4.35 7.11
CA SER A 98 -7.15 3.68 8.36
C SER A 98 -6.09 2.66 8.80
N THR A 99 -5.53 1.88 7.86
CA THR A 99 -4.45 0.93 8.18
C THR A 99 -3.19 1.66 8.66
N GLY A 100 -2.86 2.82 8.09
CA GLY A 100 -1.77 3.67 8.57
C GLY A 100 -1.93 4.07 10.04
N TYR A 101 -3.11 4.55 10.42
CA TYR A 101 -3.42 4.91 11.81
C TYR A 101 -3.40 3.70 12.76
N LEU A 102 -3.90 2.53 12.32
CA LEU A 102 -3.84 1.30 13.11
C LEU A 102 -2.40 0.87 13.38
N VAL A 103 -1.50 0.98 12.40
CA VAL A 103 -0.07 0.67 12.58
C VAL A 103 0.56 1.58 13.63
N ILE A 104 0.26 2.90 13.58
CA ILE A 104 0.74 3.85 14.60
C ILE A 104 0.21 3.47 15.99
N PHE A 105 -1.09 3.16 16.10
CA PHE A 105 -1.71 2.75 17.36
C PHE A 105 -1.03 1.51 17.95
N PHE A 106 -0.88 0.44 17.18
CA PHE A 106 -0.22 -0.78 17.65
C PHE A 106 1.27 -0.55 17.96
N SER A 107 1.97 0.28 17.19
CA SER A 107 3.36 0.67 17.47
C SER A 107 3.49 1.40 18.81
N CYS A 108 2.63 2.39 19.07
CA CYS A 108 2.59 3.12 20.33
C CYS A 108 2.25 2.20 21.51
N HIS A 109 1.28 1.30 21.32
CA HIS A 109 0.94 0.30 22.33
C HIS A 109 2.14 -0.62 22.64
N GLY A 110 2.84 -1.12 21.63
CA GLY A 110 4.05 -1.91 21.79
C GLY A 110 5.15 -1.16 22.56
N LEU A 111 5.37 0.12 22.24
CA LEU A 111 6.33 0.95 22.97
C LEU A 111 5.91 1.22 24.42
N LYS A 112 4.61 1.30 24.73
CA LYS A 112 4.12 1.45 26.09
C LYS A 112 4.44 0.22 26.94
N VAL A 113 4.29 -0.97 26.37
CA VAL A 113 4.52 -2.25 27.06
C VAL A 113 6.01 -2.57 27.19
N TYR A 114 6.77 -2.44 26.10
CA TYR A 114 8.16 -2.90 26.02
C TYR A 114 9.21 -1.78 26.09
N GLY A 115 8.79 -0.51 26.17
CA GLY A 115 9.69 0.64 26.06
C GLY A 115 10.80 0.68 27.11
N ALA A 116 10.52 0.29 28.36
CA ALA A 116 11.53 0.24 29.42
C ALA A 116 12.59 -0.83 29.17
N TRP A 117 12.18 -1.99 28.62
CA TRP A 117 13.08 -3.08 28.25
C TRP A 117 13.95 -2.68 27.06
N LEU A 118 13.35 -2.11 26.01
CA LEU A 118 14.03 -1.56 24.84
C LEU A 118 15.05 -0.47 25.24
N TYR A 119 14.70 0.43 26.16
CA TYR A 119 15.63 1.46 26.64
C TYR A 119 16.84 0.88 27.38
N ARG A 120 16.71 -0.27 28.04
CA ARG A 120 17.80 -0.89 28.79
C ARG A 120 18.74 -1.71 27.91
N TYR A 121 18.19 -2.46 26.95
CA TYR A 121 18.96 -3.44 26.17
C TYR A 121 19.15 -3.05 24.70
N HIS A 122 18.24 -2.26 24.12
CA HIS A 122 18.14 -2.01 22.67
C HIS A 122 17.84 -0.53 22.36
N ARG A 123 18.69 0.39 22.83
CA ARG A 123 18.46 1.84 22.71
C ARG A 123 18.40 2.34 21.26
N LEU A 124 19.20 1.75 20.37
CA LEU A 124 19.18 2.08 18.94
C LEU A 124 17.84 1.68 18.31
N ASP A 125 17.34 0.48 18.62
CA ASP A 125 16.06 0.00 18.10
C ASP A 125 14.91 0.87 18.59
N LEU A 126 14.94 1.29 19.87
CA LEU A 126 13.96 2.25 20.40
C LEU A 126 13.97 3.58 19.65
N TRP A 127 15.17 4.09 19.36
CA TRP A 127 15.34 5.35 18.62
C TRP A 127 14.84 5.20 17.18
N LEU A 128 15.19 4.12 16.49
CA LEU A 128 14.75 3.82 15.13
C LEU A 128 13.22 3.67 15.05
N ILE A 129 12.60 2.97 16.01
CA ILE A 129 11.14 2.83 16.04
C ILE A 129 10.46 4.20 16.16
N ARG A 130 10.93 5.08 17.04
CA ARG A 130 10.32 6.40 17.25
C ARG A 130 10.60 7.36 16.09
N VAL A 131 11.87 7.50 15.71
CA VAL A 131 12.30 8.55 14.77
C VAL A 131 12.06 8.12 13.33
N LEU A 132 12.31 6.86 12.97
CA LEU A 132 12.19 6.40 11.59
C LEU A 132 10.83 5.76 11.31
N VAL A 133 10.44 4.75 12.10
CA VAL A 133 9.24 3.96 11.81
C VAL A 133 7.97 4.76 12.07
N GLN A 134 7.79 5.31 13.28
CA GLN A 134 6.57 6.04 13.63
C GLN A 134 6.38 7.31 12.80
N ASN A 135 7.45 8.08 12.56
CA ASN A 135 7.36 9.26 11.69
C ASN A 135 7.12 8.89 10.22
N GLY A 136 7.75 7.83 9.71
CA GLY A 136 7.53 7.36 8.33
C GLY A 136 6.08 6.93 8.12
N VAL A 137 5.52 6.15 9.04
CA VAL A 137 4.11 5.73 8.99
C VAL A 137 3.17 6.93 9.19
N ALA A 138 3.48 7.87 10.07
CA ALA A 138 2.70 9.10 10.26
C ALA A 138 2.66 9.96 8.99
N LEU A 139 3.81 10.17 8.34
CA LEU A 139 3.88 10.90 7.07
C LEU A 139 3.04 10.21 5.99
N TYR A 140 3.16 8.89 5.88
CA TYR A 140 2.36 8.10 4.92
C TYR A 140 0.85 8.18 5.22
N ALA A 141 0.46 8.05 6.49
CA ALA A 141 -0.94 8.18 6.91
C ALA A 141 -1.50 9.56 6.53
N THR A 142 -0.79 10.65 6.82
CA THR A 142 -1.20 12.02 6.46
C THR A 142 -1.35 12.20 4.95
N TRP A 143 -0.41 11.67 4.17
CA TRP A 143 -0.50 11.69 2.70
C TRP A 143 -1.75 10.96 2.20
N THR A 144 -2.01 9.76 2.72
CA THR A 144 -3.18 8.97 2.32
C THR A 144 -4.51 9.58 2.77
N SER A 145 -4.55 10.25 3.92
CA SER A 145 -5.71 11.04 4.36
C SER A 145 -6.01 12.19 3.41
N SER A 146 -4.98 12.85 2.86
CA SER A 146 -5.17 13.87 1.82
C SER A 146 -5.81 13.29 0.54
N ILE A 147 -5.43 12.06 0.17
CA ILE A 147 -6.03 11.33 -0.96
C ILE A 147 -7.51 10.98 -0.70
N VAL A 148 -7.89 10.67 0.55
CA VAL A 148 -9.30 10.44 0.92
C VAL A 148 -10.16 11.66 0.58
N PHE A 149 -9.75 12.85 1.00
CA PHE A 149 -10.51 14.08 0.74
C PHE A 149 -10.52 14.45 -0.74
N LEU A 150 -9.43 14.21 -1.47
CA LEU A 150 -9.39 14.40 -2.92
C LEU A 150 -10.39 13.48 -3.64
N ASN A 151 -10.42 12.20 -3.29
CA ASN A 151 -11.36 11.25 -3.87
C ASN A 151 -12.81 11.55 -3.45
N LEU A 152 -13.04 12.04 -2.22
CA LEU A 152 -14.35 12.52 -1.78
C LEU A 152 -14.82 13.71 -2.64
N ALA A 153 -13.98 14.72 -2.88
CA ALA A 153 -14.32 15.85 -3.73
C ALA A 153 -14.72 15.41 -5.14
N VAL A 154 -13.96 14.48 -5.74
CA VAL A 154 -14.26 13.90 -7.06
C VAL A 154 -15.62 13.19 -7.07
N VAL A 155 -15.96 12.44 -6.02
CA VAL A 155 -17.27 11.77 -5.88
C VAL A 155 -18.40 12.80 -5.73
N LEU A 156 -18.22 13.83 -4.90
CA LEU A 156 -19.22 14.89 -4.70
C LEU A 156 -19.54 15.63 -6.00
N VAL A 157 -18.52 15.98 -6.78
CA VAL A 157 -18.70 16.70 -8.05
C VAL A 157 -19.32 15.80 -9.13
N HIS A 158 -18.82 14.58 -9.29
CA HIS A 158 -19.18 13.74 -10.45
C HIS A 158 -20.30 12.73 -10.21
N GLN A 159 -20.65 12.42 -8.96
CA GLN A 159 -21.77 11.51 -8.65
C GLN A 159 -22.93 12.20 -7.94
N VAL A 160 -22.64 13.16 -7.04
CA VAL A 160 -23.66 13.85 -6.24
C VAL A 160 -24.13 15.15 -6.91
N GLY A 161 -23.30 15.75 -7.78
CA GLY A 161 -23.64 16.98 -8.50
C GLY A 161 -23.42 18.27 -7.69
N VAL A 162 -22.60 18.20 -6.64
CA VAL A 162 -22.19 19.37 -5.84
C VAL A 162 -21.29 20.28 -6.68
N SER A 163 -21.39 21.60 -6.49
CA SER A 163 -20.52 22.54 -7.20
C SER A 163 -19.04 22.29 -6.85
N PRO A 164 -18.08 22.49 -7.78
CA PRO A 164 -16.66 22.26 -7.51
C PRO A 164 -16.12 23.12 -6.35
N SER A 165 -16.61 24.36 -6.20
CA SER A 165 -16.24 25.26 -5.12
C SER A 165 -16.72 24.73 -3.77
N ASP A 166 -17.97 24.27 -3.68
CA ASP A 166 -18.55 23.80 -2.43
C ASP A 166 -17.92 22.47 -2.01
N ALA A 167 -17.70 21.56 -2.95
CA ALA A 167 -17.04 20.28 -2.70
C ALA A 167 -15.60 20.47 -2.20
N THR A 168 -14.86 21.39 -2.82
CA THR A 168 -13.48 21.70 -2.41
C THR A 168 -13.45 22.36 -1.03
N THR A 169 -14.34 23.31 -0.77
CA THR A 169 -14.42 24.01 0.52
C THR A 169 -14.77 23.04 1.65
N LEU A 170 -15.73 22.13 1.42
CA LEU A 170 -16.08 21.07 2.37
C LEU A 170 -14.88 20.16 2.66
N CYS A 171 -14.20 19.68 1.62
CA CYS A 171 -13.06 18.76 1.78
C CYS A 171 -11.88 19.43 2.49
N LEU A 172 -11.59 20.71 2.22
CA LEU A 172 -10.56 21.47 2.91
C LEU A 172 -10.94 21.76 4.37
N ALA A 173 -12.21 22.05 4.66
CA ALA A 173 -12.69 22.24 6.03
C ALA A 173 -12.57 20.95 6.85
N LEU A 174 -12.95 19.81 6.28
CA LEU A 174 -12.79 18.50 6.93
C LEU A 174 -11.31 18.14 7.13
N LEU A 175 -10.46 18.41 6.14
CA LEU A 175 -9.02 18.23 6.27
C LEU A 175 -8.45 19.12 7.39
N MET A 176 -8.88 20.37 7.49
CA MET A 176 -8.47 21.28 8.55
C MET A 176 -8.87 20.74 9.94
N ILE A 177 -10.11 20.28 10.10
CA ILE A 177 -10.57 19.67 11.36
C ILE A 177 -9.72 18.44 11.69
N ALA A 178 -9.45 17.58 10.71
CA ALA A 178 -8.62 16.40 10.90
C ALA A 178 -7.18 16.75 11.30
N THR A 179 -6.60 17.82 10.75
CA THR A 179 -5.26 18.29 11.13
C THR A 179 -5.21 18.93 12.52
N LEU A 180 -6.30 19.55 12.97
CA LEU A 180 -6.39 20.15 14.31
C LEU A 180 -6.66 19.12 15.41
N ALA A 181 -7.26 17.98 15.06
CA ALA A 181 -7.49 16.86 15.97
C ALA A 181 -6.23 16.01 16.22
N TRP A 182 -5.18 16.23 15.45
CA TRP A 182 -3.89 15.53 15.53
C TRP A 182 -2.95 16.23 16.50
#